data_AF-A0A662XCK9-F1
#
_entry.id   AF-A0A662XCK9-F1
#
_cell.length_a   1.000
_cell.length_b   1.000
_cell.length_c   1.000
_cell.angle_alpha   90.00
_cell.angle_beta   90.00
_cell.angle_gamma   90.00
#
_symmetry.space_group_name_H-M   'P 1'
#
loop_
_entity.id
_entity.type
_entity.pdbx_description
1 polymer ?
#
loop_
_entity_poly.entity_id
_entity_poly.type
_entity_poly.pdbx_seq_one_letter_code
_entity_poly.pdbx_strand_id
1 'polypeptide(L)'
;MATLSVLITGVGVVRDGSRPDCVVGGSLSPLSPPLPVFVASVQQGGGNCWTVYRPFEAFQRLSSQLGMIFGSAVPACPPRAFDLRLPESLEKARVDLSMWLMQLLQHPPIYQSHVFVDFVSADANMPPPGLQSGAVAVHGGAAGRDANIGDLDMDEMFGSAADDDPRSHDELHDDDMFQRTGELHTGRPVG
;
A
#
# COMPACT_ATOMS: atom_id res chain seq x y z
N MET A 1 11.50 23.20 -3.96
CA MET A 1 12.04 21.96 -4.56
C MET A 1 10.91 20.94 -4.56
N ALA A 2 10.60 20.32 -5.70
CA ALA A 2 9.60 19.26 -5.74
C ALA A 2 10.18 18.01 -5.06
N THR A 3 9.55 17.56 -3.98
CA THR A 3 9.90 16.31 -3.31
C THR A 3 9.27 15.16 -4.09
N LEU A 4 10.09 14.25 -4.62
CA LEU A 4 9.62 13.00 -5.23
C LEU A 4 9.71 11.90 -4.17
N SER A 5 8.63 11.15 -3.98
CA SER A 5 8.60 9.94 -3.16
C SER A 5 8.09 8.76 -3.99
N VAL A 6 8.67 7.59 -3.77
CA VAL A 6 8.29 6.35 -4.45
C VAL A 6 8.22 5.24 -3.42
N LEU A 7 7.12 4.51 -3.39
CA LEU A 7 6.88 3.41 -2.47
C LEU A 7 6.26 2.23 -3.21
N ILE A 8 6.74 1.00 -2.96
CA ILE A 8 6.06 -0.18 -3.47
C ILE A 8 4.86 -0.46 -2.57
N THR A 9 3.65 -0.28 -3.07
CA THR A 9 2.39 -0.42 -2.31
C THR A 9 1.79 -1.82 -2.38
N GLY A 10 2.23 -2.65 -3.33
CA GLY A 10 1.76 -4.03 -3.42
C GLY A 10 2.49 -4.87 -4.46
N VAL A 11 2.04 -6.12 -4.61
CA VAL A 11 2.52 -7.06 -5.62
C VAL A 11 1.32 -7.75 -6.26
N GLY A 12 1.26 -7.75 -7.59
CA GLY A 12 0.31 -8.55 -8.36
C GLY A 12 1.03 -9.65 -9.13
N VAL A 13 0.26 -10.62 -9.61
CA VAL A 13 0.79 -11.73 -10.42
C VAL A 13 0.13 -11.69 -11.78
N VAL A 14 0.93 -11.54 -12.83
CA VAL A 14 0.43 -11.64 -14.21
C VAL A 14 0.38 -13.10 -14.59
N ARG A 15 -0.82 -13.58 -14.95
CA ARG A 15 -1.01 -14.89 -15.58
C ARG A 15 -1.38 -14.65 -17.03
N ASP A 16 -0.52 -15.10 -17.94
CA ASP A 16 -0.75 -14.99 -19.37
C ASP A 16 -1.90 -15.93 -19.78
N GLY A 17 -3.12 -15.40 -19.87
CA GLY A 17 -4.29 -16.11 -20.40
C GLY A 17 -4.64 -15.73 -21.85
N SER A 18 -4.07 -14.63 -22.36
CA SER A 18 -4.35 -14.11 -23.70
C SER A 18 -3.17 -13.26 -24.21
N ARG A 19 -2.11 -13.88 -24.74
CA ARG A 19 -1.33 -13.23 -25.80
C ARG A 19 -2.17 -13.28 -27.07
N PRO A 20 -2.55 -12.14 -27.68
CA PRO A 20 -3.31 -12.15 -28.94
C PRO A 20 -2.50 -12.62 -30.16
N ASP A 21 -1.26 -13.12 -30.01
CA ASP A 21 -0.39 -13.45 -31.16
C ASP A 21 0.15 -14.90 -31.18
N CYS A 22 -0.43 -15.83 -30.44
CA CYS A 22 -0.05 -17.24 -30.54
C CYS A 22 -1.28 -18.16 -30.53
N VAL A 23 -2.24 -17.94 -31.45
CA VAL A 23 -3.21 -19.00 -31.79
C VAL A 23 -2.53 -19.97 -32.75
N VAL A 24 -1.65 -20.81 -32.21
CA VAL A 24 -1.31 -22.09 -32.83
C VAL A 24 -2.06 -23.16 -32.06
N GLY A 25 -3.19 -23.58 -32.63
CA GLY A 25 -3.81 -24.89 -32.41
C GLY A 25 -4.01 -25.36 -30.96
N GLY A 26 -5.23 -25.19 -30.45
CA GLY A 26 -5.96 -26.29 -29.78
C GLY A 26 -5.32 -27.03 -28.60
N SER A 27 -4.38 -26.45 -27.85
CA SER A 27 -3.85 -27.03 -26.61
C SER A 27 -3.69 -25.93 -25.56
N LEU A 28 -4.54 -25.98 -24.52
CA LEU A 28 -4.41 -25.16 -23.31
C LEU A 28 -3.15 -25.60 -22.57
N SER A 29 -2.00 -25.06 -22.97
CA SER A 29 -0.73 -25.24 -22.27
C SER A 29 -0.59 -24.12 -21.22
N PRO A 30 -0.66 -24.41 -19.91
CA PRO A 30 -0.46 -23.41 -18.85
C PRO A 30 1.04 -23.08 -18.64
N LEU A 31 1.83 -23.00 -19.72
CA LEU A 31 3.30 -23.06 -19.65
C LEU A 31 4.02 -21.73 -19.39
N SER A 32 3.33 -20.59 -19.32
CA SER A 32 3.96 -19.36 -18.87
C SER A 32 3.93 -19.28 -17.33
N PRO A 33 5.10 -19.30 -16.65
CA PRO A 33 5.13 -19.17 -15.20
C PRO A 33 4.55 -17.80 -14.79
N PRO A 34 3.80 -17.73 -13.69
CA PRO A 34 3.28 -16.47 -13.16
C PRO A 34 4.42 -15.48 -12.92
N LEU A 35 4.28 -14.25 -13.43
CA LEU A 35 5.29 -13.21 -13.27
C LEU A 35 4.86 -12.21 -12.18
N PRO A 36 5.70 -11.99 -11.15
CA PRO A 36 5.43 -10.98 -10.13
C PRO A 36 5.61 -9.58 -10.71
N VAL A 37 4.63 -8.72 -10.46
CA VAL A 37 4.67 -7.31 -10.81
C VAL A 37 4.48 -6.49 -9.54
N PHE A 38 5.48 -5.69 -9.20
CA PHE A 38 5.42 -4.78 -8.07
C PHE A 38 4.67 -3.52 -8.47
N VAL A 39 3.76 -3.10 -7.60
CA VAL A 39 2.95 -1.90 -7.76
C VAL A 39 3.63 -0.80 -6.97
N ALA A 40 4.06 0.27 -7.63
CA ALA A 40 4.72 1.41 -7.00
C ALA A 40 3.85 2.65 -7.11
N SER A 41 3.59 3.30 -5.98
CA SER A 41 2.97 4.62 -5.93
C SER A 41 4.07 5.67 -5.94
N VAL A 42 3.94 6.63 -6.86
CA VAL A 42 4.84 7.76 -7.03
C VAL A 42 4.07 9.01 -6.63
N GLN A 43 4.67 9.85 -5.79
CA GLN A 43 4.12 11.13 -5.41
C GLN A 43 5.15 12.23 -5.66
N GLN A 44 4.71 13.28 -6.34
CA GLN A 44 5.52 14.45 -6.65
C GLN A 44 4.87 15.66 -5.97
N GLY A 45 5.70 16.48 -5.30
CA GLY A 45 5.24 17.67 -4.58
C GLY A 45 4.24 18.51 -5.39
N GLY A 46 3.21 19.03 -4.71
CA GLY A 46 2.09 19.72 -5.36
C GLY A 46 0.83 18.87 -5.58
N GLY A 47 0.77 17.66 -4.99
CA GLY A 47 -0.44 16.82 -4.98
C GLY A 47 -0.53 15.82 -6.14
N ASN A 48 0.46 15.78 -7.02
CA ASN A 48 0.49 14.81 -8.12
C ASN A 48 0.89 13.43 -7.60
N CYS A 49 0.07 12.42 -7.89
CA CYS A 49 0.40 11.03 -7.63
C CYS A 49 -0.04 10.14 -8.79
N TRP A 50 0.69 9.06 -9.00
CA TRP A 50 0.37 8.05 -10.00
C TRP A 50 0.95 6.71 -9.59
N THR A 51 0.53 5.65 -10.28
CA THR A 51 0.98 4.29 -10.02
C THR A 51 1.76 3.75 -11.21
N VAL A 52 2.86 3.05 -10.98
CA VAL A 52 3.58 2.29 -12.00
C VAL A 52 3.67 0.82 -11.64
N TYR A 53 3.65 -0.02 -12.66
CA TYR A 53 3.71 -1.47 -12.54
C TYR A 53 5.04 -1.95 -13.09
N ARG A 54 5.86 -2.57 -12.24
CA ARG A 54 7.23 -2.96 -12.58
C ARG A 54 7.53 -4.40 -12.19
N PRO A 55 7.93 -5.27 -13.14
CA PRO A 55 8.45 -6.58 -12.79
C PRO A 55 9.81 -6.43 -12.09
N PHE A 56 10.23 -7.45 -11.35
CA PHE A 56 11.49 -7.43 -10.62
C PHE A 56 12.70 -7.11 -11.52
N GLU A 57 12.69 -7.63 -12.74
CA GLU A 57 13.71 -7.46 -13.77
C GLU A 57 13.87 -5.99 -14.18
N ALA A 58 12.83 -5.17 -14.03
CA ALA A 58 12.92 -3.73 -14.30
C ALA A 58 13.78 -3.02 -13.23
N PHE A 59 13.69 -3.41 -11.96
CA PHE A 59 14.52 -2.87 -10.89
C PHE A 59 16.00 -3.23 -11.08
N GLN A 60 16.28 -4.48 -11.48
CA GLN A 60 17.64 -4.92 -11.77
C GLN A 60 18.25 -4.17 -12.95
N ARG A 61 17.46 -3.94 -14.01
CA ARG A 61 17.89 -3.13 -15.16
C ARG A 61 18.15 -1.68 -14.75
N LEU A 62 17.26 -1.07 -13.97
CA LEU A 62 17.44 0.28 -13.44
C LEU A 62 18.75 0.37 -12.64
N SER A 63 19.00 -0.57 -11.72
CA SER A 63 20.22 -0.62 -10.91
C SER A 63 21.47 -0.72 -11.78
N SER A 64 21.45 -1.57 -12.80
CA SER A 64 22.57 -1.75 -13.72
C SER A 64 22.84 -0.48 -14.53
N GLN A 65 21.79 0.17 -15.04
CA GLN A 65 21.90 1.42 -15.79
C GLN A 65 22.41 2.56 -14.91
N LEU A 66 21.85 2.73 -13.71
CA LEU A 66 22.32 3.71 -12.74
C LEU A 66 23.77 3.43 -12.34
N GLY A 67 24.14 2.17 -12.12
CA GLY A 67 25.49 1.77 -11.75
C GLY A 67 26.53 2.12 -12.82
N MET A 68 26.18 2.05 -14.11
CA MET A 68 27.05 2.50 -15.20
C MET A 68 27.26 4.02 -15.21
N ILE A 69 26.26 4.79 -14.77
CA ILE A 69 26.28 6.27 -14.84
C ILE A 69 26.91 6.87 -13.57
N PHE A 70 26.53 6.36 -12.40
CA PHE A 70 26.85 6.93 -11.09
C PHE A 70 27.80 6.05 -10.25
N GLY A 71 28.16 4.86 -10.74
CA GLY A 71 29.16 3.99 -10.09
C GLY A 71 28.76 3.58 -8.68
N SER A 72 29.69 3.76 -7.74
CA SER A 72 29.53 3.38 -6.33
C SER A 72 28.52 4.22 -5.55
N ALA A 73 27.99 5.31 -6.12
CA ALA A 73 26.93 6.09 -5.51
C ALA A 73 25.56 5.37 -5.54
N VAL A 74 25.44 4.29 -6.32
CA VAL A 74 24.20 3.53 -6.45
C VAL A 74 24.21 2.34 -5.47
N PRO A 75 23.27 2.26 -4.52
CA PRO A 75 23.13 1.09 -3.66
C PRO A 75 22.80 -0.16 -4.50
N ALA A 76 23.34 -1.30 -4.09
CA ALA A 76 23.05 -2.58 -4.74
C ALA A 76 21.55 -2.90 -4.68
N CYS A 77 20.98 -3.31 -5.82
CA CYS A 77 19.60 -3.77 -5.86
C CYS A 77 19.43 -5.03 -5.00
N PRO A 78 18.35 -5.13 -4.21
CA PRO A 78 18.01 -6.37 -3.52
C PRO A 78 18.01 -7.56 -4.49
N PRO A 79 18.53 -8.74 -4.11
CA PRO A 79 18.55 -9.92 -4.97
C PRO A 79 17.17 -10.56 -5.11
N ARG A 80 16.96 -11.32 -6.19
CA ARG A 80 15.74 -12.13 -6.39
C ARG A 80 15.75 -13.36 -5.47
N ALA A 81 15.46 -13.16 -4.19
CA ALA A 81 15.46 -14.23 -3.18
C ALA A 81 14.05 -14.49 -2.61
N PHE A 82 13.00 -14.22 -3.38
CA PHE A 82 11.62 -14.36 -2.93
C PHE A 82 10.88 -15.49 -3.64
N ASP A 83 9.98 -16.14 -2.91
CA ASP A 83 9.12 -17.23 -3.40
C ASP A 83 7.68 -16.72 -3.60
N LEU A 84 7.16 -16.87 -4.83
CA LEU A 84 5.80 -16.46 -5.21
C LEU A 84 4.70 -17.20 -4.43
N ARG A 85 5.02 -18.38 -3.89
CA ARG A 85 4.10 -19.19 -3.10
C ARG A 85 3.97 -18.70 -1.66
N LEU A 86 4.90 -17.88 -1.20
CA LEU A 86 4.99 -17.42 0.18
C LEU A 86 4.70 -15.92 0.25
N PRO A 87 3.52 -15.51 0.77
CA PRO A 87 3.15 -14.10 0.81
C PRO A 87 4.12 -13.25 1.65
N GLU A 88 4.66 -13.81 2.74
CA GLU A 88 5.65 -13.14 3.59
C GLU A 88 6.95 -12.83 2.84
N SER A 89 7.34 -13.69 1.90
CA SER A 89 8.55 -13.52 1.09
C SER A 89 8.39 -12.37 0.09
N LEU A 90 7.22 -12.26 -0.51
CA LEU A 90 6.85 -11.14 -1.38
C LEU A 90 6.77 -9.82 -0.62
N GLU A 91 6.22 -9.86 0.60
CA GLU A 91 6.14 -8.69 1.47
C GLU A 91 7.54 -8.19 1.87
N LYS A 92 8.45 -9.12 2.22
CA LYS A 92 9.85 -8.77 2.45
C LYS A 92 10.48 -8.11 1.22
N ALA A 93 10.29 -8.69 0.03
CA ALA A 93 10.80 -8.11 -1.22
C ALA A 93 10.21 -6.71 -1.50
N ARG A 94 8.92 -6.52 -1.22
CA ARG A 94 8.22 -5.23 -1.33
C ARG A 94 8.89 -4.16 -0.45
N VAL A 95 9.18 -4.51 0.81
CA VAL A 95 9.84 -3.63 1.77
C VAL A 95 11.28 -3.33 1.36
N ASP A 96 12.06 -4.34 0.99
CA ASP A 96 13.45 -4.17 0.54
C ASP A 96 13.54 -3.27 -0.69
N LEU A 97 12.69 -3.48 -1.69
CA LEU A 97 12.64 -2.63 -2.89
C LEU A 97 12.21 -1.19 -2.56
N SER A 98 11.27 -1.03 -1.63
CA SER A 98 10.84 0.30 -1.16
C SER A 98 11.99 1.05 -0.47
N MET A 99 12.74 0.38 0.40
CA MET A 99 13.91 0.96 1.06
C MET A 99 15.00 1.31 0.04
N TRP A 100 15.24 0.43 -0.92
CA TRP A 100 16.22 0.67 -2.00
C TRP A 100 15.86 1.90 -2.83
N LEU A 101 14.59 2.04 -3.26
CA LEU A 101 14.13 3.23 -3.97
C LEU A 101 14.29 4.50 -3.11
N MET A 102 13.97 4.42 -1.82
CA MET A 102 14.14 5.55 -0.90
C MET A 102 15.61 5.97 -0.78
N GLN A 103 16.56 5.03 -0.81
CA GLN A 103 18.00 5.35 -0.84
C GLN A 103 18.39 6.04 -2.15
N LEU A 104 17.88 5.60 -3.31
CA LEU A 104 18.13 6.28 -4.58
C LEU A 104 17.66 7.74 -4.56
N LEU A 105 16.51 8.01 -3.92
CA LEU A 105 15.94 9.34 -3.79
C LEU A 105 16.77 10.29 -2.90
N GLN A 106 17.70 9.77 -2.08
CA GLN A 106 18.61 10.61 -1.27
C GLN A 106 19.70 11.28 -2.13
N HIS A 107 19.88 10.85 -3.37
CA HIS A 107 20.89 11.38 -4.28
C HIS A 107 20.24 12.16 -5.43
N PRO A 108 20.24 13.51 -5.40
CA PRO A 108 19.60 14.34 -6.43
C PRO A 108 19.93 14.00 -7.88
N PRO A 109 21.19 13.69 -8.24
CA PRO A 109 21.52 13.33 -9.62
C PRO A 109 20.83 12.05 -10.09
N ILE A 110 20.53 11.11 -9.18
CA ILE A 110 19.91 9.82 -9.52
C ILE A 110 18.44 10.02 -9.89
N TYR A 111 17.64 10.65 -9.02
CA TYR A 111 16.20 10.80 -9.28
C TYR A 111 15.88 11.85 -10.35
N GLN A 112 16.83 12.73 -10.67
CA GLN A 112 16.74 13.66 -11.81
C GLN A 112 17.20 13.02 -13.13
N SER A 113 17.82 11.84 -13.08
CA SER A 113 18.29 11.16 -14.29
C SER A 113 17.12 10.70 -15.17
N HIS A 114 17.31 10.78 -16.49
CA HIS A 114 16.30 10.31 -17.45
C HIS A 114 15.90 8.86 -17.21
N VAL A 115 16.85 8.00 -16.85
CA VAL A 115 16.61 6.57 -16.60
C VAL A 115 15.67 6.36 -15.41
N PHE A 116 15.86 7.11 -14.32
CA PHE A 116 14.98 7.02 -13.15
C PHE A 116 13.60 7.63 -13.44
N VAL A 117 13.56 8.79 -14.10
CA VAL A 117 12.30 9.44 -14.48
C VAL A 117 11.47 8.53 -15.37
N ASP A 118 12.05 7.98 -16.44
CA ASP A 118 11.40 7.01 -17.33
C ASP A 118 10.88 5.79 -16.55
N PHE A 119 11.69 5.24 -15.65
CA PHE A 119 11.28 4.13 -14.79
C PHE A 119 10.04 4.45 -13.95
N VAL A 120 9.91 5.67 -13.42
CA VAL A 120 8.76 6.06 -12.59
C VAL A 120 7.61 6.68 -13.37
N SER A 121 7.74 7.02 -14.66
CA SER A 121 6.68 7.67 -15.44
C SER A 121 6.16 6.86 -16.64
N ALA A 122 6.96 5.95 -17.20
CA ALA A 122 6.53 5.15 -18.35
C ALA A 122 5.33 4.26 -17.99
N ASP A 123 4.32 4.22 -18.84
CA ASP A 123 3.10 3.42 -18.63
C ASP A 123 2.42 3.71 -17.27
N ALA A 124 2.50 4.95 -16.78
CA ALA A 124 1.85 5.35 -15.54
C ALA A 124 0.33 5.11 -15.62
N ASN A 125 -0.22 4.53 -14.56
CA ASN A 125 -1.61 4.14 -14.40
C ASN A 125 -2.11 3.09 -15.40
N MET A 126 -1.20 2.38 -16.09
CA MET A 126 -1.54 1.31 -17.04
C MET A 126 -1.17 -0.07 -16.46
N PRO A 127 -2.10 -0.78 -15.80
CA PRO A 127 -1.85 -2.12 -15.30
C PRO A 127 -1.61 -3.10 -16.46
N PRO A 128 -0.68 -4.06 -16.35
CA PRO A 128 -0.45 -5.05 -17.38
C PRO A 128 -1.67 -5.96 -17.58
N PRO A 129 -1.97 -6.39 -18.82
CA PRO A 129 -3.09 -7.28 -19.10
C PRO A 129 -2.90 -8.61 -18.37
N GLY A 130 -3.98 -9.14 -17.78
CA GLY A 130 -3.92 -10.41 -17.04
C GLY A 130 -3.29 -10.29 -15.64
N LEU A 131 -3.12 -9.07 -15.12
CA LEU A 131 -2.76 -8.84 -13.72
C LEU A 131 -3.88 -9.35 -12.81
N GLN A 132 -3.67 -10.51 -12.21
CA GLN A 132 -4.53 -11.01 -11.14
C GLN A 132 -4.17 -10.21 -9.90
N SER A 133 -5.07 -9.30 -9.52
CA SER A 133 -4.89 -8.46 -8.35
C SER A 133 -5.12 -9.31 -7.11
N GLY A 134 -4.06 -9.94 -6.59
CA GLY A 134 -4.04 -10.46 -5.22
C GLY A 134 -3.91 -9.33 -4.19
N ALA A 135 -4.54 -8.18 -4.46
CA ALA A 135 -4.24 -6.91 -3.82
C ALA A 135 -4.64 -6.92 -2.35
N VAL A 136 -3.67 -7.20 -1.49
CA VAL A 136 -3.53 -6.50 -0.22
C VAL A 136 -3.04 -5.09 -0.54
N ALA A 137 -3.92 -4.26 -1.11
CA ALA A 137 -3.64 -2.83 -1.24
C ALA A 137 -3.75 -2.22 0.16
N VAL A 138 -2.64 -2.20 0.91
CA VAL A 138 -2.68 -1.79 2.31
C VAL A 138 -2.93 -0.28 2.46
N HIS A 139 -2.54 0.58 1.51
CA HIS A 139 -2.86 2.01 1.60
C HIS A 139 -3.09 2.65 0.23
N GLY A 140 -4.32 3.10 0.00
CA GLY A 140 -4.63 4.21 -0.92
C GLY A 140 -5.30 3.84 -2.25
N GLY A 141 -6.63 3.82 -2.24
CA GLY A 141 -7.47 4.49 -3.25
C GLY A 141 -7.36 4.05 -4.72
N ALA A 142 -8.17 3.06 -5.08
CA ALA A 142 -8.95 2.94 -6.32
C ALA A 142 -8.30 3.25 -7.69
N ALA A 143 -7.93 2.18 -8.41
CA ALA A 143 -8.23 2.03 -9.84
C ALA A 143 -8.20 0.54 -10.23
N GLY A 144 -9.37 -0.07 -10.49
CA GLY A 144 -9.44 -1.46 -10.96
C GLY A 144 -10.60 -2.24 -10.33
N ARG A 145 -11.78 -1.99 -10.90
CA ARG A 145 -13.09 -2.57 -10.60
C ARG A 145 -13.09 -4.05 -10.96
N ASP A 146 -13.05 -4.95 -9.96
CA ASP A 146 -13.64 -6.32 -9.95
C ASP A 146 -13.42 -7.04 -8.60
N ALA A 147 -13.60 -6.32 -7.49
CA ALA A 147 -13.78 -6.95 -6.18
C ALA A 147 -15.26 -6.82 -5.82
N ASN A 148 -15.91 -7.96 -5.67
CA ASN A 148 -17.28 -8.17 -5.25
C ASN A 148 -17.49 -7.61 -3.81
N ILE A 149 -17.51 -6.29 -3.66
CA ILE A 149 -17.77 -5.52 -2.42
C ILE A 149 -19.18 -4.90 -2.52
N GLY A 150 -20.11 -5.66 -3.10
CA GLY A 150 -21.48 -5.23 -3.37
C GLY A 150 -22.54 -5.85 -2.46
N ASP A 151 -22.14 -6.58 -1.42
CA ASP A 151 -23.06 -7.33 -0.54
C ASP A 151 -22.67 -7.21 0.94
N LEU A 152 -22.21 -6.02 1.34
CA LEU A 152 -22.23 -5.64 2.75
C LEU A 152 -23.43 -4.72 2.91
N ASP A 153 -24.55 -5.39 3.19
CA ASP A 153 -25.85 -4.83 3.53
C ASP A 153 -25.66 -3.61 4.44
N MET A 154 -26.02 -2.44 3.91
CA MET A 154 -25.82 -1.14 4.56
C MET A 154 -26.90 -0.88 5.63
N ASP A 155 -27.58 -1.94 6.05
CA ASP A 155 -28.76 -1.92 6.90
C ASP A 155 -28.37 -2.28 8.36
N GLU A 156 -27.20 -2.89 8.57
CA GLU A 156 -26.77 -3.38 9.90
C GLU A 156 -25.88 -2.39 10.68
N MET A 157 -25.45 -1.27 10.07
CA MET A 157 -24.63 -0.24 10.74
C MET A 157 -25.40 0.91 11.39
N PHE A 158 -26.73 0.97 11.25
CA PHE A 158 -27.55 2.07 11.79
C PHE A 158 -28.75 1.62 12.64
N GLY A 159 -28.81 0.32 13.00
CA GLY A 159 -29.98 -0.30 13.62
C GLY A 159 -29.90 -0.61 15.12
N SER A 160 -28.82 -0.27 15.85
CA SER A 160 -28.73 -0.58 17.29
C SER A 160 -27.81 0.37 18.05
N ALA A 161 -28.41 1.44 18.58
CA ALA A 161 -28.12 2.12 19.85
C ALA A 161 -28.40 3.64 19.74
N ALA A 162 -29.63 4.00 19.40
CA ALA A 162 -30.15 5.32 19.71
C ALA A 162 -31.65 5.23 20.00
N ASP A 163 -31.95 5.38 21.30
CA ASP A 163 -33.17 5.96 21.88
C ASP A 163 -34.48 5.14 21.84
N ASP A 164 -34.99 4.76 23.02
CA ASP A 164 -36.29 5.25 23.55
C ASP A 164 -36.51 4.79 25.01
N ASP A 165 -36.55 5.74 25.96
CA ASP A 165 -37.06 5.56 27.33
C ASP A 165 -38.53 5.98 27.36
N PRO A 166 -39.45 5.20 27.98
CA PRO A 166 -40.29 5.84 28.99
C PRO A 166 -40.80 4.92 30.13
N ARG A 167 -40.47 5.31 31.37
CA ARG A 167 -41.36 5.39 32.56
C ARG A 167 -42.04 4.13 33.15
N SER A 168 -41.63 3.76 34.37
CA SER A 168 -42.50 3.44 35.53
C SER A 168 -41.66 3.18 36.80
N HIS A 169 -41.70 4.04 37.83
CA HIS A 169 -42.62 4.00 39.01
C HIS A 169 -41.96 3.29 40.21
N ASP A 170 -41.25 4.00 41.09
CA ASP A 170 -41.67 4.64 42.36
C ASP A 170 -41.60 3.72 43.60
N GLU A 171 -41.18 4.31 44.72
CA GLU A 171 -41.28 3.88 46.15
C GLU A 171 -40.31 2.76 46.67
N LEU A 172 -39.59 2.84 47.79
CA LEU A 172 -39.58 3.74 48.98
C LEU A 172 -38.38 3.43 49.93
N HIS A 173 -38.15 4.36 50.87
CA HIS A 173 -37.30 4.39 52.11
C HIS A 173 -35.88 4.95 51.93
N ASP A 174 -35.60 6.23 52.21
CA ASP A 174 -35.79 7.01 53.46
C ASP A 174 -35.11 6.34 54.66
N ASP A 175 -33.99 6.93 55.11
CA ASP A 175 -33.68 7.23 56.52
C ASP A 175 -32.18 7.56 56.68
N ASP A 176 -31.94 8.87 56.87
CA ASP A 176 -31.07 9.42 57.91
C ASP A 176 -29.59 8.94 58.04
N MET A 177 -28.64 9.80 57.63
CA MET A 177 -27.76 10.40 58.66
C MET A 177 -27.11 11.69 58.16
N PHE A 178 -27.75 12.79 58.52
CA PHE A 178 -27.11 14.08 58.73
C PHE A 178 -25.81 13.90 59.54
N GLN A 179 -24.65 14.30 58.99
CA GLN A 179 -23.56 14.86 59.78
C GLN A 179 -22.49 15.56 58.93
N ARG A 180 -22.62 16.90 58.91
CA ARG A 180 -21.56 17.85 59.29
C ARG A 180 -20.39 18.11 58.32
N THR A 181 -20.53 19.25 57.64
CA THR A 181 -19.68 20.47 57.76
C THR A 181 -18.17 20.38 57.58
N GLY A 182 -17.67 21.24 56.68
CA GLY A 182 -16.32 21.85 56.68
C GLY A 182 -15.26 20.97 56.01
N GLU A 183 -14.22 21.44 55.35
CA GLU A 183 -13.56 22.75 55.22
C GLU A 183 -12.41 22.49 54.21
N LEU A 184 -12.35 23.16 53.06
CA LEU A 184 -11.35 24.21 52.74
C LEU A 184 -9.88 23.90 53.16
N HIS A 185 -8.99 23.70 52.17
CA HIS A 185 -7.72 24.45 51.95
C HIS A 185 -6.53 23.65 51.33
N THR A 186 -5.96 24.25 50.27
CA THR A 186 -4.51 24.40 49.93
C THR A 186 -3.62 23.16 49.70
N GLY A 187 -2.64 23.13 48.80
CA GLY A 187 -2.07 24.14 47.91
C GLY A 187 -0.71 23.66 47.35
N ARG A 188 -0.46 24.01 46.07
CA ARG A 188 0.80 24.20 45.30
C ARG A 188 1.90 23.10 45.21
N PRO A 189 2.59 23.02 44.05
CA PRO A 189 3.82 22.24 43.85
C PRO A 189 5.08 23.04 44.21
N VAL A 190 6.16 22.35 44.55
CA VAL A 190 7.51 22.91 44.76
C VAL A 190 8.56 22.16 43.94
N GLY A 191 9.41 22.95 43.28
CA GLY A 191 10.84 22.69 43.06
C GLY A 191 11.21 21.73 41.96
#